data_AF-A0A6H0ZLE0-F1
#
_entry.id   AF-A0A6H0ZLE0-F1
#
_cell.length_a   1.000
_cell.length_b   1.000
_cell.length_c   1.000
_cell.angle_alpha   90.00
_cell.angle_beta   90.00
_cell.angle_gamma   90.00
#
_symmetry.space_group_name_H-M   'P 1'
#
loop_
_entity.id
_entity.type
_entity.pdbx_description
1 polymer ?
#
loop_
_entity_poly.entity_id
_entity_poly.type
_entity_poly.pdbx_seq_one_letter_code
_entity_poly.pdbx_strand_id
1 'polypeptide(L)'
;MPLAYAQSLGDGVTRVFSVPFPYISKTHVQVRVEGAIVPFSWLSETSIQLATAPAINAVVDRRRVTPRDTLLVDFVDGSTLVESDLDLSALQVFYLAQEAFDLGEASLGVTEDGSFSALNRRISNVLNPINPQDVATKNFVETGVTSQVAIATQKANEAANSAGQSEASATNSAQQAAAALASKNAAAGSASAAAQSETNALANKNQTQLDRAATAADRVQTGLDREASAASAAAAKKSAQDAALFDPSSYYTKTETDNKYLTSATAQTDFYTKTQINTTLGGYYTKSAVDTALNLKVNKTGDTLTGNLTLEKTYPLMQYSNGGNKWWTYYDTGDGSFKFSYNEGVRFQVSADGHLWCAAFGNVHDRIEQRALAWANDRVVNLNSRWVSRGERWMWQIGTGGSYEAPAGAALTGIKYITNTQGGIDMVYFRYFQLFDPVRGWITAHYA
;
A
#
# COMPACT_ATOMS: atom_id res chain seq x y z
N MET A 1 5.68 -37.04 55.62
CA MET A 1 6.02 -38.20 54.75
C MET A 1 4.93 -39.24 54.95
N PRO A 2 4.51 -39.96 53.91
CA PRO A 2 3.44 -40.93 54.05
C PRO A 2 3.82 -42.07 54.99
N LEU A 3 2.84 -42.60 55.72
CA LEU A 3 3.03 -43.62 56.76
C LEU A 3 2.80 -45.06 56.25
N ALA A 4 2.04 -45.20 55.17
CA ALA A 4 1.60 -46.48 54.60
C ALA A 4 2.07 -46.68 53.16
N TYR A 5 2.71 -45.69 52.52
CA TYR A 5 3.23 -45.85 51.16
C TYR A 5 4.53 -45.11 50.90
N ALA A 6 5.22 -45.53 49.84
CA ALA A 6 6.38 -44.85 49.29
C ALA A 6 6.31 -44.86 47.76
N GLN A 7 6.49 -43.68 47.16
CA GLN A 7 6.55 -43.50 45.71
C GLN A 7 7.98 -43.18 45.28
N SER A 8 8.41 -43.77 44.17
CA SER A 8 9.67 -43.45 43.51
C SER A 8 9.49 -43.51 42.00
N LEU A 9 10.36 -42.84 41.25
CA LEU A 9 10.37 -42.92 39.80
C LEU A 9 11.26 -44.07 39.35
N GLY A 10 10.84 -44.76 38.28
CA GLY A 10 11.69 -45.67 37.53
C GLY A 10 12.76 -44.91 36.74
N ASP A 11 13.93 -45.52 36.63
CA ASP A 11 15.08 -45.04 35.85
C ASP A 11 15.35 -45.92 34.61
N GLY A 12 14.51 -46.93 34.37
CA GLY A 12 14.70 -47.92 33.30
C GLY A 12 15.69 -49.04 33.63
N VAL A 13 16.32 -49.04 34.80
CA VAL A 13 17.42 -49.97 35.16
C VAL A 13 17.21 -50.63 36.53
N THR A 14 16.86 -49.84 37.54
CA THR A 14 16.66 -50.28 38.93
C THR A 14 15.46 -51.21 39.04
N ARG A 15 15.69 -52.38 39.65
CA ARG A 15 14.66 -53.39 39.93
C ARG A 15 14.39 -53.59 41.42
N VAL A 16 15.27 -53.10 42.27
CA VAL A 16 15.20 -53.30 43.72
C VAL A 16 14.67 -52.03 44.37
N PHE A 17 13.63 -52.16 45.18
CA PHE A 17 12.99 -51.04 45.84
C PHE A 17 12.84 -51.29 47.34
N SER A 18 12.97 -50.22 48.13
CA SER A 18 12.80 -50.26 49.57
C SER A 18 11.32 -50.15 49.98
N VAL A 19 10.94 -50.88 51.03
CA VAL A 19 9.65 -50.80 51.72
C VAL A 19 9.90 -50.14 53.08
N PRO A 20 9.76 -48.80 53.18
CA PRO A 20 10.17 -48.03 54.36
C PRO A 20 9.08 -47.92 55.45
N PHE A 21 8.01 -48.70 55.34
CA PHE A 21 6.87 -48.68 56.27
C PHE A 21 6.67 -50.07 56.88
N PRO A 22 6.19 -50.17 58.13
CA PRO A 22 5.95 -51.45 58.79
C PRO A 22 4.65 -52.09 58.28
N TYR A 23 4.58 -53.42 58.35
CA TYR A 23 3.43 -54.22 57.90
C TYR A 23 3.20 -55.40 58.86
N ILE A 24 1.97 -55.91 58.90
CA ILE A 24 1.62 -57.11 59.71
C ILE A 24 2.09 -58.39 59.02
N SER A 25 1.88 -58.47 57.70
CA SER A 25 2.28 -59.61 56.87
C SER A 25 2.83 -59.11 55.54
N LYS A 26 3.78 -59.85 54.96
CA LYS A 26 4.32 -59.60 53.61
C LYS A 26 3.24 -59.59 52.53
N THR A 27 2.13 -60.30 52.75
CA THR A 27 0.97 -60.32 51.85
C THR A 27 0.19 -59.01 51.86
N HIS A 28 0.36 -58.17 52.88
CA HIS A 28 -0.29 -56.87 52.99
C HIS A 28 0.49 -55.77 52.26
N VAL A 29 1.59 -56.10 51.56
CA VAL A 29 2.32 -55.14 50.74
C VAL A 29 1.92 -55.33 49.28
N GLN A 30 1.51 -54.24 48.65
CA GLN A 30 1.17 -54.20 47.24
C GLN A 30 2.09 -53.22 46.51
N VAL A 31 2.50 -53.60 45.30
CA VAL A 31 3.32 -52.75 44.43
C VAL A 31 2.56 -52.48 43.15
N ARG A 32 2.57 -51.21 42.73
CA ARG A 32 2.00 -50.77 41.47
C ARG A 32 3.04 -50.03 40.64
N VAL A 33 3.01 -50.23 39.33
CA VAL A 33 3.79 -49.46 38.37
C VAL A 33 2.80 -48.82 37.41
N GLU A 34 2.83 -47.50 37.27
CA GLU A 34 1.84 -46.74 36.48
C GLU A 34 0.37 -47.06 36.88
N GLY A 35 0.15 -47.28 38.17
CA GLY A 35 -1.17 -47.59 38.73
C GLY A 35 -1.63 -49.05 38.60
N ALA A 36 -0.97 -49.87 37.80
CA ALA A 36 -1.26 -51.30 37.64
C ALA A 36 -0.52 -52.16 38.66
N ILE A 37 -1.19 -53.15 39.26
CA ILE A 37 -0.57 -54.08 40.23
C ILE A 37 0.46 -54.94 39.52
N VAL A 38 1.66 -55.05 40.10
CA VAL A 38 2.75 -55.87 39.56
C VAL A 38 3.21 -56.93 40.58
N PRO A 39 3.62 -58.13 40.12
CA PRO A 39 4.23 -59.12 41.00
C PRO A 39 5.65 -58.70 41.41
N PHE A 40 6.08 -59.14 42.59
CA PHE A 40 7.41 -58.86 43.15
C PHE A 40 7.87 -60.00 44.05
N SER A 41 9.16 -60.08 44.32
CA SER A 41 9.77 -61.02 45.25
C SER A 41 10.48 -60.28 46.38
N TRP A 42 10.44 -60.82 47.60
CA TRP A 42 11.16 -60.25 48.75
C TRP A 42 12.63 -60.65 48.73
N LEU A 43 13.51 -59.67 48.92
CA LEU A 43 14.96 -59.87 49.13
C LEU A 43 15.33 -59.78 50.62
N SER A 44 14.58 -59.00 51.39
CA SER A 44 14.69 -58.87 52.86
C SER A 44 13.34 -58.44 53.45
N GLU A 45 13.23 -58.14 54.75
CA GLU A 45 12.01 -57.55 55.34
C GLU A 45 11.72 -56.13 54.84
N THR A 46 12.69 -55.44 54.25
CA THR A 46 12.53 -54.03 53.83
C THR A 46 12.87 -53.81 52.36
N SER A 47 13.11 -54.87 51.59
CA SER A 47 13.51 -54.78 50.19
C SER A 47 12.82 -55.80 49.32
N ILE A 48 12.31 -55.33 48.18
CA ILE A 48 11.62 -56.11 47.16
C ILE A 48 12.30 -55.95 45.80
N GLN A 49 12.12 -56.94 44.94
CA GLN A 49 12.59 -56.93 43.56
C GLN A 49 11.43 -57.11 42.59
N LEU A 50 11.38 -56.25 41.57
CA LEU A 50 10.46 -56.37 40.45
C LEU A 50 11.06 -57.24 39.33
N ALA A 51 10.20 -58.01 38.67
CA ALA A 51 10.60 -58.87 37.55
C ALA A 51 11.15 -58.04 36.38
N THR A 52 10.58 -56.87 36.09
CA THR A 52 10.99 -55.94 35.03
C THR A 52 11.34 -54.58 35.62
N ALA A 53 12.43 -53.97 35.14
CA ALA A 53 12.80 -52.62 35.53
C ALA A 53 11.71 -51.64 35.05
N PRO A 54 11.09 -50.84 35.93
CA PRO A 54 10.12 -49.83 35.54
C PRO A 54 10.74 -48.83 34.55
N ALA A 55 9.99 -48.44 33.52
CA ALA A 55 10.43 -47.49 32.52
C ALA A 55 10.83 -46.14 33.15
N ILE A 56 11.63 -45.36 32.43
CA ILE A 56 12.01 -44.02 32.89
C ILE A 56 10.76 -43.18 33.20
N ASN A 57 10.77 -42.52 34.36
CA ASN A 57 9.67 -41.73 34.91
C ASN A 57 8.38 -42.51 35.25
N ALA A 58 8.37 -43.85 35.15
CA ALA A 58 7.24 -44.64 35.60
C ALA A 58 7.10 -44.54 37.13
N VAL A 59 5.91 -44.23 37.64
CA VAL A 59 5.69 -44.16 39.09
C VAL A 59 5.61 -45.57 39.66
N VAL A 60 6.55 -45.88 40.55
CA VAL A 60 6.57 -47.11 41.34
C VAL A 60 6.01 -46.80 42.71
N ASP A 61 4.83 -47.31 42.99
CA ASP A 61 4.09 -47.11 44.22
C ASP A 61 4.10 -48.38 45.05
N ARG A 62 4.70 -48.31 46.24
CA ARG A 62 4.72 -49.41 47.22
C ARG A 62 3.83 -48.99 48.36
N ARG A 63 2.84 -49.81 48.69
CA ARG A 63 1.85 -49.47 49.71
C ARG A 63 1.53 -50.66 50.60
N ARG A 64 1.19 -50.35 51.84
CA ARG A 64 0.49 -51.26 52.74
C ARG A 64 -0.99 -51.28 52.39
N VAL A 65 -1.57 -52.48 52.43
CA VAL A 65 -2.98 -52.78 52.21
C VAL A 65 -3.37 -53.74 53.31
N THR A 66 -3.74 -53.20 54.46
CA THR A 66 -4.17 -54.01 55.60
C THR A 66 -5.57 -54.58 55.34
N PRO A 67 -5.85 -55.86 55.63
CA PRO A 67 -7.19 -56.42 55.51
C PRO A 67 -8.18 -55.58 56.31
N ARG A 68 -9.30 -55.22 55.67
CA ARG A 68 -10.33 -54.32 56.22
C ARG A 68 -11.72 -54.93 56.26
N ASP A 69 -11.87 -56.06 55.58
CA ASP A 69 -13.09 -56.86 55.44
C ASP A 69 -13.09 -58.08 56.37
N THR A 70 -11.93 -58.41 56.96
CA THR A 70 -11.73 -59.54 57.88
C THR A 70 -10.88 -59.11 59.07
N LEU A 71 -11.25 -59.57 60.28
CA LEU A 71 -10.44 -59.39 61.47
C LEU A 71 -9.30 -60.41 61.46
N LEU A 72 -8.09 -59.97 61.80
CA LEU A 72 -6.94 -60.88 61.93
C LEU A 72 -7.00 -61.70 63.22
N VAL A 73 -7.74 -61.22 64.22
CA VAL A 73 -8.01 -61.88 65.49
C VAL A 73 -9.51 -61.81 65.74
N ASP A 74 -10.14 -62.95 65.95
CA ASP A 74 -11.55 -63.07 66.32
C ASP A 74 -11.65 -63.62 67.76
N PHE A 75 -12.06 -62.76 68.70
CA PHE A 75 -12.15 -63.14 70.11
C PHE A 75 -13.47 -63.86 70.36
N VAL A 76 -13.40 -65.10 70.85
CA VAL A 76 -14.58 -65.88 71.27
C VAL A 76 -14.65 -66.02 72.79
N ASP A 77 -15.84 -66.23 73.34
CA ASP A 77 -16.03 -66.41 74.78
C ASP A 77 -15.19 -67.58 75.32
N GLY A 78 -14.48 -67.33 76.42
CA GLY A 78 -13.53 -68.29 77.00
C GLY A 78 -12.14 -68.29 76.37
N SER A 79 -11.86 -67.39 75.40
CA SER A 79 -10.49 -67.19 74.89
C SER A 79 -9.57 -66.63 75.98
N THR A 80 -8.38 -67.21 76.10
CA THR A 80 -7.31 -66.60 76.89
C THR A 80 -6.76 -65.41 76.12
N LEU A 81 -6.96 -64.20 76.63
CA LEU A 81 -6.38 -62.99 76.03
C LEU A 81 -4.86 -63.01 76.18
N VAL A 82 -4.17 -63.31 75.08
CA VAL A 82 -2.72 -63.19 75.01
C VAL A 82 -2.33 -61.83 74.43
N GLU A 83 -1.22 -61.28 74.93
CA GLU A 83 -0.67 -59.99 74.50
C GLU A 83 -0.54 -59.92 72.97
N SER A 84 -0.05 -60.98 72.33
CA SER A 84 0.12 -61.06 70.86
C SER A 84 -1.17 -60.88 70.06
N ASP A 85 -2.30 -61.35 70.59
CA ASP A 85 -3.60 -61.25 69.92
C ASP A 85 -4.19 -59.86 70.10
N LEU A 86 -4.03 -59.29 71.29
CA LEU A 86 -4.41 -57.91 71.58
C LEU A 86 -3.60 -56.91 70.74
N ASP A 87 -2.28 -57.11 70.67
CA ASP A 87 -1.38 -56.29 69.87
C ASP A 87 -1.70 -56.38 68.39
N LEU A 88 -1.97 -57.60 67.87
CA LEU A 88 -2.30 -57.79 66.45
C LEU A 88 -3.62 -57.10 66.07
N SER A 89 -4.64 -57.19 66.94
CA SER A 89 -5.91 -56.50 66.77
C SER A 89 -5.73 -54.98 66.79
N ALA A 90 -5.01 -54.45 67.77
CA ALA A 90 -4.73 -53.01 67.88
C ALA A 90 -3.89 -52.50 66.69
N LEU A 91 -2.91 -53.28 66.23
CA LEU A 91 -2.03 -52.92 65.11
C LEU A 91 -2.80 -52.89 63.78
N GLN A 92 -3.74 -53.82 63.57
CA GLN A 92 -4.62 -53.81 62.40
C GLN A 92 -5.40 -52.49 62.32
N VAL A 93 -6.04 -52.08 63.42
CA VAL A 93 -6.80 -50.82 63.47
C VAL A 93 -5.88 -49.61 63.29
N PHE A 94 -4.71 -49.60 63.92
CA PHE A 94 -3.75 -48.52 63.80
C PHE A 94 -3.25 -48.33 62.36
N TYR A 95 -2.95 -49.43 61.66
CA TYR A 95 -2.50 -49.40 60.27
C TYR A 95 -3.59 -49.01 59.29
N LEU A 96 -4.84 -49.46 59.51
CA LEU A 96 -5.99 -49.00 58.74
C LEU A 96 -6.22 -47.49 58.91
N ALA A 97 -6.05 -46.95 60.12
CA ALA A 97 -6.17 -45.51 60.36
C ALA A 97 -5.09 -44.73 59.60
N GLN A 98 -3.82 -45.16 59.66
CA GLN A 98 -2.73 -44.54 58.90
C GLN A 98 -2.98 -44.58 57.39
N GLU A 99 -3.45 -45.72 56.86
CA GLU A 99 -3.81 -45.87 55.44
C GLU A 99 -4.95 -44.93 55.04
N ALA A 100 -5.94 -44.74 55.90
CA ALA A 100 -7.04 -43.81 55.67
C ALA A 100 -6.57 -42.33 55.67
N PHE A 101 -5.69 -41.94 56.59
CA PHE A 101 -5.11 -40.59 56.61
C PHE A 101 -4.28 -40.31 55.37
N ASP A 102 -3.39 -41.23 55.00
CA ASP A 102 -2.56 -41.10 53.78
C ASP A 102 -3.42 -41.02 52.51
N LEU A 103 -4.54 -41.76 52.44
CA LEU A 103 -5.49 -41.67 51.33
C LEU A 103 -6.21 -40.31 51.30
N GLY A 104 -6.58 -39.78 52.47
CA GLY A 104 -7.18 -38.45 52.61
C GLY A 104 -6.24 -37.34 52.12
N GLU A 105 -4.98 -37.38 52.53
CA GLU A 105 -3.95 -36.42 52.07
C GLU A 105 -3.66 -36.52 50.57
N ALA A 106 -3.84 -37.70 49.97
CA ALA A 106 -3.66 -37.91 48.54
C ALA A 106 -4.89 -37.52 47.69
N SER A 107 -6.02 -37.16 48.32
CA SER A 107 -7.26 -36.76 47.64
C SER A 107 -7.28 -35.27 47.28
N LEU A 108 -8.23 -34.85 46.45
CA LEU A 108 -8.41 -33.43 46.10
C LEU A 108 -9.07 -32.71 47.29
N GLY A 109 -8.24 -32.11 48.14
CA GLY A 109 -8.68 -31.38 49.33
C GLY A 109 -9.07 -29.93 49.05
N VAL A 110 -9.91 -29.37 49.93
CA VAL A 110 -10.23 -27.94 49.98
C VAL A 110 -9.19 -27.22 50.82
N THR A 111 -8.59 -26.16 50.30
CA THR A 111 -7.63 -25.30 51.00
C THR A 111 -8.33 -24.29 51.90
N GLU A 112 -7.57 -23.59 52.74
CA GLU A 112 -8.10 -22.62 53.72
C GLU A 112 -8.88 -21.46 53.08
N ASP A 113 -8.66 -21.20 51.79
CA ASP A 113 -9.38 -20.21 50.98
C ASP A 113 -10.67 -20.77 50.32
N GLY A 114 -11.01 -22.03 50.59
CA GLY A 114 -12.19 -22.70 50.04
C GLY A 114 -12.01 -23.26 48.62
N SER A 115 -10.82 -23.16 48.02
CA SER A 115 -10.55 -23.72 46.68
C SER A 115 -10.09 -25.18 46.74
N PHE A 116 -10.26 -25.93 45.66
CA PHE A 116 -9.69 -27.28 45.56
C PHE A 116 -8.25 -27.21 45.06
N SER A 117 -7.32 -27.91 45.73
CA SER A 117 -5.91 -27.98 45.32
C SER A 117 -5.48 -29.38 44.94
N ALA A 118 -4.89 -29.53 43.75
CA ALA A 118 -4.27 -30.77 43.30
C ALA A 118 -2.82 -30.95 43.81
N LEU A 119 -2.34 -30.11 44.73
CA LEU A 119 -1.00 -30.19 45.32
C LEU A 119 0.13 -30.27 44.27
N ASN A 120 0.02 -29.48 43.20
CA ASN A 120 0.93 -29.50 42.03
C ASN A 120 0.99 -30.84 41.27
N ARG A 121 -0.01 -31.70 41.41
CA ARG A 121 -0.15 -32.94 40.64
C ARG A 121 -1.05 -32.72 39.41
N ARG A 122 -0.76 -33.45 38.34
CA ARG A 122 -1.58 -33.43 37.12
C ARG A 122 -2.93 -34.11 37.37
N ILE A 123 -4.02 -33.45 37.01
CA ILE A 123 -5.33 -34.07 36.86
C ILE A 123 -5.41 -34.68 35.46
N SER A 124 -5.42 -36.01 35.35
CA SER A 124 -5.36 -36.72 34.06
C SER A 124 -6.72 -36.96 33.42
N ASN A 125 -7.77 -37.13 34.22
CA ASN A 125 -9.09 -37.55 33.75
C ASN A 125 -10.16 -36.60 34.26
N VAL A 126 -10.69 -35.78 33.36
CA VAL A 126 -11.90 -34.97 33.55
C VAL A 126 -12.74 -35.07 32.28
N LEU A 127 -14.05 -34.97 32.41
CA LEU A 127 -14.95 -34.92 31.26
C LEU A 127 -14.83 -33.58 30.52
N ASN A 128 -15.35 -33.53 29.30
CA ASN A 128 -15.47 -32.25 28.60
C ASN A 128 -16.43 -31.32 29.36
N PRO A 129 -16.12 -30.02 29.44
CA PRO A 129 -16.98 -29.06 30.12
C PRO A 129 -18.33 -28.93 29.40
N ILE A 130 -19.42 -28.81 30.17
CA ILE A 130 -20.78 -28.56 29.68
C ILE A 130 -21.23 -27.16 30.10
N ASN A 131 -21.01 -26.79 31.36
CA ASN A 131 -21.34 -25.47 31.89
C ASN A 131 -20.13 -24.52 31.82
N PRO A 132 -20.37 -23.20 31.81
CA PRO A 132 -19.28 -22.21 31.73
C PRO A 132 -18.27 -22.25 32.88
N GLN A 133 -18.63 -22.82 34.02
CA GLN A 133 -17.77 -22.93 35.21
C GLN A 133 -17.01 -24.26 35.30
N ASP A 134 -17.23 -25.18 34.35
CA ASP A 134 -16.57 -26.48 34.36
C ASP A 134 -15.08 -26.35 34.02
N VAL A 135 -14.26 -27.28 34.53
CA VAL A 135 -12.83 -27.35 34.20
C VAL A 135 -12.68 -27.75 32.73
N ALA A 136 -11.97 -26.92 31.94
CA ALA A 136 -11.66 -27.22 30.54
C ALA A 136 -10.33 -28.00 30.41
N THR A 137 -10.34 -29.09 29.65
CA THR A 137 -9.10 -29.78 29.28
C THR A 137 -8.29 -28.96 28.29
N LYS A 138 -6.97 -29.15 28.26
CA LYS A 138 -6.09 -28.55 27.25
C LYS A 138 -6.59 -28.83 25.82
N ASN A 139 -7.01 -30.07 25.55
CA ASN A 139 -7.55 -30.48 24.25
C ASN A 139 -8.80 -29.67 23.85
N PHE A 140 -9.73 -29.46 24.79
CA PHE A 140 -10.94 -28.67 24.53
C PHE A 140 -10.60 -27.21 24.19
N VAL A 141 -9.72 -26.59 24.97
CA VAL A 141 -9.30 -25.19 24.76
C VAL A 141 -8.55 -25.03 23.43
N GLU A 142 -7.57 -25.88 23.14
CA GLU A 142 -6.79 -25.80 21.90
C GLU A 142 -7.68 -25.99 20.66
N THR A 143 -8.61 -26.95 20.69
CA THR A 143 -9.56 -27.16 19.59
C THR A 143 -10.46 -25.94 19.35
N GLY A 144 -10.95 -25.31 20.43
CA GLY A 144 -11.74 -24.08 20.35
C GLY A 144 -10.94 -22.91 19.78
N VAL A 145 -9.68 -22.73 20.21
CA VAL A 145 -8.78 -21.69 19.70
C VAL A 145 -8.45 -21.90 18.22
N THR A 146 -8.09 -23.12 17.82
CA THR A 146 -7.81 -23.44 16.40
C THR A 146 -9.00 -23.11 15.51
N SER A 147 -10.22 -23.39 15.97
CA SER A 147 -11.45 -23.06 15.24
C SER A 147 -11.62 -21.55 15.06
N GLN A 148 -11.35 -20.75 16.10
CA GLN A 148 -11.41 -19.29 15.99
C GLN A 148 -10.35 -18.70 15.07
N VAL A 149 -9.13 -19.26 15.07
CA VAL A 149 -8.07 -18.85 14.14
C VAL A 149 -8.48 -19.13 12.69
N ALA A 150 -9.07 -20.30 12.42
CA ALA A 150 -9.56 -20.64 11.08
C ALA A 150 -10.65 -19.65 10.60
N ILE A 151 -11.60 -19.30 11.48
CA ILE A 151 -12.63 -18.30 11.18
C ILE A 151 -12.00 -16.93 10.90
N ALA A 152 -11.01 -16.51 11.71
CA ALA A 152 -10.32 -15.24 11.51
C ALA A 152 -9.57 -15.21 10.16
N THR A 153 -8.88 -16.29 9.78
CA THR A 153 -8.22 -16.42 8.48
C THR A 153 -9.23 -16.34 7.33
N GLN A 154 -10.37 -17.02 7.45
CA GLN A 154 -11.43 -16.93 6.45
C GLN A 154 -11.96 -15.50 6.30
N LYS A 155 -12.21 -14.80 7.41
CA LYS A 155 -12.68 -13.41 7.39
C LYS A 155 -11.65 -12.44 6.79
N ALA A 156 -10.36 -12.67 7.02
CA ALA A 156 -9.31 -11.90 6.39
C ALA A 156 -9.30 -12.09 4.85
N ASN A 157 -9.49 -13.31 4.37
CA ASN A 157 -9.57 -13.60 2.93
C ASN A 157 -10.83 -12.99 2.28
N GLU A 158 -11.98 -13.06 2.96
CA GLU A 158 -13.22 -12.41 2.50
C GLU A 158 -13.05 -10.88 2.38
N ALA A 159 -12.37 -10.26 3.35
CA ALA A 159 -12.05 -8.83 3.30
C ALA A 159 -11.11 -8.48 2.14
N ALA A 160 -10.05 -9.28 1.92
CA ALA A 160 -9.12 -9.09 0.81
C ALA A 160 -9.83 -9.20 -0.56
N ASN A 161 -10.71 -10.18 -0.72
CA ASN A 161 -11.52 -10.33 -1.92
C ASN A 161 -12.46 -9.14 -2.15
N SER A 162 -13.09 -8.63 -1.08
CA SER A 162 -13.96 -7.45 -1.15
C SER A 162 -13.20 -6.19 -1.54
N ALA A 163 -11.96 -6.03 -1.06
CA ALA A 163 -11.08 -4.94 -1.48
C ALA A 163 -10.74 -5.02 -2.98
N GLY A 164 -10.39 -6.22 -3.48
CA GLY A 164 -10.13 -6.45 -4.90
C GLY A 164 -11.35 -6.16 -5.80
N GLN A 165 -12.55 -6.55 -5.37
CA GLN A 165 -13.79 -6.22 -6.09
C GLN A 165 -14.07 -4.72 -6.13
N SER A 166 -13.73 -4.00 -5.05
CA SER A 166 -13.88 -2.54 -4.99
C SER A 166 -12.92 -1.84 -5.94
N GLU A 167 -11.67 -2.30 -6.01
CA GLU A 167 -10.67 -1.80 -6.97
C GLU A 167 -11.11 -2.04 -8.42
N ALA A 168 -11.58 -3.25 -8.74
CA ALA A 168 -12.13 -3.55 -10.08
C ALA A 168 -13.33 -2.67 -10.44
N SER A 169 -14.22 -2.39 -9.47
CA SER A 169 -15.36 -1.49 -9.66
C SER A 169 -14.92 -0.04 -9.92
N ALA A 170 -13.87 0.42 -9.25
CA ALA A 170 -13.27 1.73 -9.49
C ALA A 170 -12.65 1.81 -10.89
N THR A 171 -11.92 0.79 -11.33
CA THR A 171 -11.37 0.71 -12.69
C THR A 171 -12.48 0.74 -13.74
N ASN A 172 -13.54 -0.05 -13.56
CA ASN A 172 -14.70 -0.06 -14.48
C ASN A 172 -15.35 1.32 -14.56
N SER A 173 -15.52 2.00 -13.42
CA SER A 173 -16.07 3.37 -13.39
C SER A 173 -15.20 4.38 -14.14
N ALA A 174 -13.87 4.28 -14.01
CA ALA A 174 -12.94 5.12 -14.75
C ALA A 174 -12.99 4.88 -16.26
N GLN A 175 -13.11 3.62 -16.69
CA GLN A 175 -13.27 3.26 -18.10
C GLN A 175 -14.57 3.81 -18.69
N GLN A 176 -15.68 3.71 -17.96
CA GLN A 176 -16.96 4.28 -18.39
C GLN A 176 -16.90 5.81 -18.53
N ALA A 177 -16.21 6.50 -17.61
CA ALA A 177 -16.00 7.95 -17.71
C ALA A 177 -15.18 8.33 -18.95
N ALA A 178 -14.13 7.55 -19.27
CA ALA A 178 -13.32 7.75 -20.47
C ALA A 178 -14.13 7.53 -21.76
N ALA A 179 -14.96 6.48 -21.80
CA ALA A 179 -15.86 6.20 -22.91
C ALA A 179 -16.87 7.33 -23.13
N ALA A 180 -17.47 7.83 -22.04
CA ALA A 180 -18.40 8.97 -22.10
C ALA A 180 -17.72 10.24 -22.65
N LEU A 181 -16.46 10.50 -22.26
CA LEU A 181 -15.68 11.63 -22.79
C LEU A 181 -15.39 11.46 -24.29
N ALA A 182 -15.07 10.26 -24.74
CA ALA A 182 -14.86 9.96 -26.16
C ALA A 182 -16.14 10.20 -26.97
N SER A 183 -17.30 9.72 -26.49
CA SER A 183 -18.60 9.97 -27.12
C SER A 183 -18.94 11.46 -27.18
N LYS A 184 -18.67 12.22 -26.13
CA LYS A 184 -18.84 13.69 -26.12
C LYS A 184 -17.99 14.37 -27.20
N ASN A 185 -16.72 13.98 -27.32
CA ASN A 185 -15.82 14.57 -28.32
C ASN A 185 -16.25 14.23 -29.74
N ALA A 186 -16.72 13.00 -29.99
CA ALA A 186 -17.28 12.60 -31.28
C ALA A 186 -18.52 13.44 -31.64
N ALA A 187 -19.44 13.65 -30.69
CA ALA A 187 -20.62 14.49 -30.88
C ALA A 187 -20.24 15.95 -31.20
N ALA A 188 -19.23 16.50 -30.52
CA ALA A 188 -18.71 17.84 -30.81
C ALA A 188 -18.12 17.94 -32.24
N GLY A 189 -17.37 16.92 -32.68
CA GLY A 189 -16.85 16.83 -34.04
C GLY A 189 -17.97 16.81 -35.09
N SER A 190 -19.03 16.03 -34.86
CA SER A 190 -20.21 15.99 -35.73
C SER A 190 -20.92 17.35 -35.80
N ALA A 191 -21.02 18.07 -34.68
CA ALA A 191 -21.60 19.41 -34.66
C ALA A 191 -20.76 20.42 -35.48
N SER A 192 -19.43 20.37 -35.39
CA SER A 192 -18.55 21.20 -36.22
C SER A 192 -18.67 20.87 -37.71
N ALA A 193 -18.74 19.58 -38.07
CA ALA A 193 -18.94 19.16 -39.45
C ALA A 193 -20.27 19.67 -40.02
N ALA A 194 -21.35 19.62 -39.23
CA ALA A 194 -22.65 20.15 -39.62
C ALA A 194 -22.60 21.67 -39.87
N ALA A 195 -21.95 22.44 -38.98
CA ALA A 195 -21.79 23.89 -39.16
C ALA A 195 -20.97 24.26 -40.41
N GLN A 196 -19.93 23.48 -40.72
CA GLN A 196 -19.15 23.66 -41.96
C GLN A 196 -20.01 23.36 -43.20
N SER A 197 -20.84 22.31 -43.13
CA SER A 197 -21.75 21.97 -44.23
C SER A 197 -22.78 23.09 -44.49
N GLU A 198 -23.29 23.73 -43.44
CA GLU A 198 -24.18 24.90 -43.57
C GLU A 198 -23.47 26.10 -44.22
N THR A 199 -22.24 26.39 -43.79
CA THR A 199 -21.41 27.46 -44.38
C THR A 199 -21.14 27.21 -45.86
N ASN A 200 -20.78 25.98 -46.23
CA ASN A 200 -20.56 25.58 -47.62
C ASN A 200 -21.83 25.72 -48.45
N ALA A 201 -23.00 25.33 -47.91
CA ALA A 201 -24.28 25.50 -48.59
C ALA A 201 -24.61 26.97 -48.85
N LEU A 202 -24.34 27.87 -47.89
CA LEU A 202 -24.52 29.30 -48.06
C LEU A 202 -23.57 29.89 -49.11
N ALA A 203 -22.29 29.49 -49.09
CA ALA A 203 -21.30 29.92 -50.08
C ALA A 203 -21.72 29.50 -51.50
N ASN A 204 -22.16 28.25 -51.68
CA ASN A 204 -22.66 27.75 -52.96
C ASN A 204 -23.89 28.53 -53.44
N LYS A 205 -24.81 28.88 -52.53
CA LYS A 205 -25.99 29.70 -52.84
C LYS A 205 -25.61 31.11 -53.31
N ASN A 206 -24.61 31.72 -52.68
CA ASN A 206 -24.11 33.05 -53.06
C ASN A 206 -23.39 33.01 -54.41
N GLN A 207 -22.55 32.00 -54.65
CA GLN A 207 -21.90 31.80 -55.94
C GLN A 207 -22.93 31.64 -57.07
N THR A 208 -23.96 30.83 -56.85
CA THR A 208 -25.07 30.67 -57.81
C THR A 208 -25.80 31.99 -58.11
N GLN A 209 -25.88 32.91 -57.14
CA GLN A 209 -26.46 34.24 -57.38
C GLN A 209 -25.54 35.13 -58.22
N LEU A 210 -24.24 35.11 -57.95
CA LEU A 210 -23.24 35.84 -58.74
C LEU A 210 -23.21 35.33 -60.19
N ASP A 211 -23.21 34.02 -60.40
CA ASP A 211 -23.21 33.42 -61.73
C ASP A 211 -24.46 33.81 -62.53
N ARG A 212 -25.64 33.84 -61.88
CA ARG A 212 -26.88 34.32 -62.50
C ARG A 212 -26.82 35.80 -62.89
N ALA A 213 -26.20 36.64 -62.05
CA ALA A 213 -26.02 38.06 -62.33
C ALA A 213 -25.04 38.29 -63.50
N ALA A 214 -23.91 37.58 -63.51
CA ALA A 214 -22.94 37.60 -64.61
C ALA A 214 -23.60 37.18 -65.94
N THR A 215 -24.35 36.07 -65.92
CA THR A 215 -25.09 35.60 -67.11
C THR A 215 -26.10 36.65 -67.59
N ALA A 216 -26.74 37.39 -66.68
CA ALA A 216 -27.65 38.46 -67.05
C ALA A 216 -26.93 39.66 -67.68
N ALA A 217 -25.76 40.04 -67.16
CA ALA A 217 -24.92 41.10 -67.73
C ALA A 217 -24.41 40.72 -69.14
N ASP A 218 -23.94 39.49 -69.33
CA ASP A 218 -23.50 38.98 -70.63
C ASP A 218 -24.62 39.03 -71.68
N ARG A 219 -25.86 38.72 -71.29
CA ARG A 219 -27.03 38.85 -72.17
C ARG A 219 -27.27 40.30 -72.61
N VAL A 220 -27.09 41.27 -71.71
CA VAL A 220 -27.23 42.70 -72.04
C VAL A 220 -26.12 43.13 -73.00
N GLN A 221 -24.87 42.76 -72.72
CA GLN A 221 -23.73 43.08 -73.58
C GLN A 221 -23.91 42.49 -74.99
N THR A 222 -24.33 41.23 -75.07
CA THR A 222 -24.65 40.57 -76.35
C THR A 222 -25.74 41.33 -77.14
N GLY A 223 -26.69 41.94 -76.43
CA GLY A 223 -27.70 42.82 -77.03
C GLY A 223 -27.10 44.09 -77.62
N LEU A 224 -26.26 44.78 -76.84
CA LEU A 224 -25.54 45.99 -77.27
C LEU A 224 -24.60 45.71 -78.46
N ASP A 225 -23.88 44.59 -78.43
CA ASP A 225 -22.99 44.19 -79.53
C ASP A 225 -23.78 43.94 -80.82
N ARG A 226 -25.00 43.37 -80.71
CA ARG A 226 -25.90 43.18 -81.86
C ARG A 226 -26.39 44.52 -82.41
N GLU A 227 -26.73 45.48 -81.56
CA GLU A 227 -27.13 46.83 -81.97
C GLU A 227 -25.96 47.58 -82.63
N ALA A 228 -24.76 47.51 -82.05
CA ALA A 228 -23.55 48.09 -82.62
C ALA A 228 -23.22 47.48 -83.99
N SER A 229 -23.32 46.15 -84.12
CA SER A 229 -23.13 45.46 -85.40
C SER A 229 -24.16 45.92 -86.45
N ALA A 230 -25.43 46.07 -86.07
CA ALA A 230 -26.47 46.60 -86.95
C ALA A 230 -26.19 48.06 -87.38
N ALA A 231 -25.71 48.90 -86.45
CA ALA A 231 -25.30 50.27 -86.75
C ALA A 231 -24.10 50.32 -87.70
N SER A 232 -23.08 49.49 -87.50
CA SER A 232 -21.94 49.36 -88.42
C SER A 232 -22.40 48.91 -89.81
N ALA A 233 -23.33 47.96 -89.90
CA ALA A 233 -23.90 47.53 -91.18
C ALA A 233 -24.66 48.68 -91.88
N ALA A 234 -25.42 49.48 -91.13
CA ALA A 234 -26.11 50.66 -91.66
C ALA A 234 -25.12 51.74 -92.13
N ALA A 235 -24.06 52.00 -91.38
CA ALA A 235 -22.98 52.92 -91.76
C ALA A 235 -22.27 52.47 -93.03
N ALA A 236 -21.93 51.18 -93.15
CA ALA A 236 -21.34 50.61 -94.36
C ALA A 236 -22.27 50.77 -95.58
N LYS A 237 -23.58 50.57 -95.40
CA LYS A 237 -24.58 50.84 -96.44
C LYS A 237 -24.60 52.31 -96.86
N LYS A 238 -24.52 53.25 -95.91
CA LYS A 238 -24.45 54.69 -96.18
C LYS A 238 -23.15 55.08 -96.89
N SER A 239 -22.00 54.57 -96.45
CA SER A 239 -20.72 54.78 -97.14
C SER A 239 -20.74 54.25 -98.58
N ALA A 240 -21.39 53.10 -98.84
CA ALA A 240 -21.57 52.60 -100.20
C ALA A 240 -22.47 53.51 -101.05
N GLN A 241 -23.51 54.11 -100.47
CA GLN A 241 -24.35 55.11 -101.15
C GLN A 241 -23.58 56.41 -101.43
N ASP A 242 -22.76 56.88 -100.48
CA ASP A 242 -21.96 58.09 -100.63
C ASP A 242 -20.82 57.89 -101.65
N ALA A 243 -20.21 56.71 -101.70
CA ALA A 243 -19.24 56.34 -102.73
C ALA A 243 -19.89 56.29 -104.13
N ALA A 244 -21.17 55.94 -104.25
CA ALA A 244 -21.89 56.00 -105.52
C ALA A 244 -22.20 57.44 -105.99
N LEU A 245 -22.12 58.43 -105.09
CA LEU A 245 -22.28 59.86 -105.35
C LEU A 245 -20.93 60.60 -105.49
N PHE A 246 -19.80 59.88 -105.40
CA PHE A 246 -18.45 60.43 -105.47
C PHE A 246 -18.07 60.86 -106.90
N ASP A 247 -17.67 62.12 -107.07
CA ASP A 247 -17.11 62.67 -108.30
C ASP A 247 -15.57 62.83 -108.16
N PRO A 248 -14.77 62.01 -108.88
CA PRO A 248 -13.30 62.03 -108.82
C PRO A 248 -12.66 63.37 -109.23
N SER A 249 -13.41 64.29 -109.86
CA SER A 249 -12.88 65.58 -110.33
C SER A 249 -12.68 66.62 -109.22
N SER A 250 -13.05 66.31 -107.96
CA SER A 250 -13.16 67.28 -106.87
C SER A 250 -12.21 67.08 -105.66
N TYR A 251 -11.23 66.16 -105.72
CA TYR A 251 -10.30 65.92 -104.60
C TYR A 251 -8.81 66.01 -104.97
N TYR A 252 -8.02 66.51 -104.01
CA TYR A 252 -6.58 66.70 -104.09
C TYR A 252 -5.82 65.41 -104.42
N THR A 253 -4.82 65.51 -105.28
CA THR A 253 -3.92 64.43 -105.71
C THR A 253 -3.00 63.96 -104.57
N LYS A 254 -2.48 62.73 -104.64
CA LYS A 254 -1.56 62.12 -103.65
C LYS A 254 -0.41 63.07 -103.25
N THR A 255 0.10 63.81 -104.23
CA THR A 255 1.15 64.83 -104.08
C THR A 255 0.78 65.94 -103.10
N GLU A 256 -0.49 66.33 -103.02
CA GLU A 256 -0.98 67.39 -102.13
C GLU A 256 -1.19 66.91 -100.69
N THR A 257 -1.29 65.58 -100.48
CA THR A 257 -1.49 64.98 -99.15
C THR A 257 -0.16 64.75 -98.43
N ASP A 258 0.85 64.28 -99.16
CA ASP A 258 2.18 63.99 -98.63
C ASP A 258 2.89 65.26 -98.10
N ASN A 259 2.60 66.42 -98.69
CA ASN A 259 3.15 67.72 -98.27
C ASN A 259 2.48 68.32 -97.01
N LYS A 260 1.29 67.83 -96.61
CA LYS A 260 0.50 68.42 -95.51
C LYS A 260 0.66 67.69 -94.17
N TYR A 261 0.99 66.40 -94.17
CA TYR A 261 0.91 65.55 -92.96
C TYR A 261 2.21 64.83 -92.57
N LEU A 262 3.27 64.89 -93.39
CA LEU A 262 4.60 64.40 -93.01
C LEU A 262 5.57 65.57 -92.79
N THR A 263 5.45 66.24 -91.64
CA THR A 263 6.40 67.27 -91.21
C THR A 263 6.86 67.06 -89.77
N SER A 264 7.46 65.90 -89.44
CA SER A 264 8.51 65.81 -88.40
C SER A 264 9.07 64.39 -88.27
N ALA A 265 10.39 64.29 -88.10
CA ALA A 265 11.15 63.04 -87.97
C ALA A 265 11.18 62.48 -86.52
N THR A 266 10.20 62.81 -85.67
CA THR A 266 10.22 62.49 -84.22
C THR A 266 9.15 61.51 -83.76
N ALA A 267 8.31 60.95 -84.65
CA ALA A 267 7.24 60.03 -84.24
C ALA A 267 7.70 58.63 -83.75
N GLN A 268 9.00 58.41 -83.55
CA GLN A 268 9.56 57.11 -83.11
C GLN A 268 9.98 57.07 -81.63
N THR A 269 9.87 58.17 -80.87
CA THR A 269 10.41 58.26 -79.49
C THR A 269 9.41 57.99 -78.35
N ASP A 270 8.14 57.69 -78.64
CA ASP A 270 7.10 57.57 -77.60
C ASP A 270 6.85 56.13 -77.09
N PHE A 271 7.68 55.16 -77.46
CA PHE A 271 7.60 53.79 -76.93
C PHE A 271 8.84 53.45 -76.11
N TYR A 272 8.67 53.24 -74.80
CA TYR A 272 9.75 52.75 -73.92
C TYR A 272 10.28 51.40 -74.42
N THR A 273 11.61 51.31 -74.55
CA THR A 273 12.29 50.07 -74.95
C THR A 273 12.30 49.06 -73.79
N LYS A 274 12.34 47.76 -74.12
CA LYS A 274 12.41 46.65 -73.14
C LYS A 274 13.54 46.82 -72.11
N THR A 275 14.63 47.46 -72.53
CA THR A 275 15.77 47.80 -71.67
C THR A 275 15.39 48.84 -70.62
N GLN A 276 14.69 49.92 -70.99
CA GLN A 276 14.26 50.97 -70.05
C GLN A 276 13.28 50.42 -69.00
N ILE A 277 12.36 49.54 -69.42
CA ILE A 277 11.41 48.87 -68.51
C ILE A 277 12.15 48.01 -67.46
N ASN A 278 13.15 47.24 -67.89
CA ASN A 278 13.94 46.38 -66.99
C ASN A 278 14.79 47.16 -65.99
N THR A 279 15.34 48.31 -66.38
CA THR A 279 16.15 49.16 -65.48
C THR A 279 15.29 49.80 -64.39
N THR A 280 14.04 50.16 -64.69
CA THR A 280 13.12 50.76 -63.71
C THR A 280 12.49 49.72 -62.77
N LEU A 281 12.16 48.50 -63.26
CA LEU A 281 11.59 47.42 -62.44
C LEU A 281 12.63 46.67 -61.59
N GLY A 282 13.90 46.61 -62.02
CA GLY A 282 14.98 45.93 -61.29
C GLY A 282 15.32 46.56 -59.93
N GLY A 283 14.94 47.82 -59.70
CA GLY A 283 15.12 48.51 -58.42
C GLY A 283 14.05 48.18 -57.36
N TYR A 284 12.93 47.56 -57.75
CA TYR A 284 11.84 47.30 -56.82
C TYR A 284 11.92 45.93 -56.16
N TYR A 285 12.24 44.84 -56.88
CA TYR A 285 12.47 43.52 -56.28
C TYR A 285 13.33 42.64 -57.20
N THR A 286 14.60 42.38 -56.87
CA THR A 286 15.38 41.37 -57.59
C THR A 286 15.07 39.98 -57.05
N LYS A 287 14.97 38.98 -57.94
CA LYS A 287 14.81 37.57 -57.56
C LYS A 287 15.87 37.16 -56.52
N SER A 288 17.09 37.69 -56.63
CA SER A 288 18.18 37.49 -55.68
C SER A 288 17.87 37.99 -54.26
N ALA A 289 17.21 39.15 -54.11
CA ALA A 289 16.81 39.66 -52.80
C ALA A 289 15.71 38.79 -52.17
N VAL A 290 14.77 38.31 -52.98
CA VAL A 290 13.70 37.39 -52.54
C VAL A 290 14.26 36.01 -52.16
N ASP A 291 15.15 35.46 -52.98
CA ASP A 291 15.81 34.17 -52.72
C ASP A 291 16.71 34.23 -51.47
N THR A 292 17.38 35.36 -51.22
CA THR A 292 18.18 35.58 -50.00
C THR A 292 17.29 35.64 -48.75
N ALA A 293 16.14 36.31 -48.84
CA ALA A 293 15.17 36.39 -47.74
C ALA A 293 14.45 35.06 -47.47
N LEU A 294 14.35 34.17 -48.47
CA LEU A 294 13.75 32.84 -48.34
C LEU A 294 14.76 31.77 -47.87
N ASN A 295 16.05 31.91 -48.18
CA ASN A 295 17.12 30.99 -47.75
C ASN A 295 17.40 30.98 -46.24
N LEU A 296 16.80 31.90 -45.47
CA LEU A 296 16.97 32.00 -44.02
C LEU A 296 15.78 31.44 -43.23
N LYS A 297 14.80 30.82 -43.90
CA LYS A 297 13.58 30.29 -43.28
C LYS A 297 13.51 28.78 -43.39
N VAL A 298 13.00 28.15 -42.34
CA VAL A 298 12.72 26.71 -42.36
C VAL A 298 11.53 26.38 -43.26
N ASN A 299 11.61 25.28 -44.02
CA ASN A 299 10.60 24.82 -44.96
C ASN A 299 9.30 24.39 -44.24
N LYS A 300 8.15 24.79 -44.79
CA LYS A 300 6.82 24.45 -44.26
C LYS A 300 6.46 22.96 -44.32
N THR A 301 7.18 22.19 -45.15
CA THR A 301 7.02 20.73 -45.27
C THR A 301 7.99 19.94 -44.38
N GLY A 302 8.87 20.63 -43.65
CA GLY A 302 9.82 20.03 -42.70
C GLY A 302 11.28 20.20 -43.15
N ASP A 303 12.14 20.54 -42.19
CA ASP A 303 13.59 20.52 -42.30
C ASP A 303 14.19 19.60 -41.23
N THR A 304 15.38 19.04 -41.49
CA THR A 304 16.17 18.31 -40.48
C THR A 304 17.35 19.19 -40.05
N LEU A 305 17.35 19.64 -38.79
CA LEU A 305 18.48 20.37 -38.20
C LEU A 305 19.48 19.36 -37.62
N THR A 306 20.70 19.31 -38.16
CA THR A 306 21.72 18.30 -37.80
C THR A 306 22.69 18.76 -36.71
N GLY A 307 22.47 19.93 -36.11
CA GLY A 307 23.29 20.50 -35.04
C GLY A 307 22.46 21.10 -33.91
N ASN A 308 23.13 21.65 -32.91
CA ASN A 308 22.47 22.33 -31.80
C ASN A 308 21.67 23.54 -32.30
N LEU A 309 20.43 23.68 -31.82
CA LEU A 309 19.59 24.84 -32.07
C LEU A 309 19.73 25.83 -30.90
N THR A 310 20.35 26.99 -31.15
CA THR A 310 20.44 28.10 -30.18
C THR A 310 19.39 29.16 -30.52
N LEU A 311 18.53 29.49 -29.56
CA LEU A 311 17.49 30.52 -29.71
C LEU A 311 17.86 31.77 -28.90
N GLU A 312 18.56 32.72 -29.53
CA GLU A 312 19.00 33.98 -28.91
C GLU A 312 17.90 35.05 -28.98
N LYS A 313 16.89 34.91 -28.12
CA LYS A 313 15.78 35.86 -27.98
C LYS A 313 15.51 36.12 -26.51
N THR A 314 15.16 37.35 -26.14
CA THR A 314 14.57 37.64 -24.83
C THR A 314 13.26 36.85 -24.67
N TYR A 315 13.24 35.89 -23.74
CA TYR A 315 12.16 34.91 -23.55
C TYR A 315 11.95 34.01 -24.77
N PRO A 316 12.88 33.07 -25.04
CA PRO A 316 12.73 32.12 -26.14
C PRO A 316 11.51 31.22 -25.86
N LEU A 317 10.72 30.96 -26.90
CA LEU A 317 9.49 30.19 -26.83
C LEU A 317 9.41 29.26 -28.04
N MET A 318 9.16 27.97 -27.80
CA MET A 318 8.74 27.01 -28.82
C MET A 318 7.28 26.65 -28.58
N GLN A 319 6.42 26.88 -29.58
CA GLN A 319 4.98 26.65 -29.49
C GLN A 319 4.54 25.52 -30.43
N TYR A 320 3.76 24.60 -29.88
CA TYR A 320 3.10 23.52 -30.60
C TYR A 320 1.59 23.78 -30.58
N SER A 321 1.02 24.12 -31.73
CA SER A 321 -0.39 24.48 -31.87
C SER A 321 -0.98 23.97 -33.18
N ASN A 322 -2.27 23.59 -33.17
CA ASN A 322 -3.01 23.18 -34.37
C ASN A 322 -3.87 24.34 -34.92
N GLY A 323 -3.36 25.57 -34.87
CA GLY A 323 -4.07 26.78 -35.34
C GLY A 323 -5.25 27.27 -34.49
N GLY A 324 -5.56 26.60 -33.37
CA GLY A 324 -6.58 27.04 -32.41
C GLY A 324 -6.00 27.63 -31.12
N ASN A 325 -6.88 28.05 -30.20
CA ASN A 325 -6.52 28.62 -28.88
C ASN A 325 -5.91 27.60 -27.89
N LYS A 326 -5.50 26.41 -28.36
CA LYS A 326 -4.88 25.36 -27.54
C LYS A 326 -3.46 25.13 -28.01
N TRP A 327 -2.51 25.42 -27.13
CA TRP A 327 -1.10 25.34 -27.46
C TRP A 327 -0.27 24.89 -26.26
N TRP A 328 0.73 24.07 -26.56
CA TRP A 328 1.78 23.69 -25.62
C TRP A 328 3.02 24.50 -25.90
N THR A 329 3.65 24.98 -24.85
CA THR A 329 4.85 25.82 -24.97
C THR A 329 5.95 25.45 -24.02
N TYR A 330 7.15 25.66 -24.52
CA TYR A 330 8.42 25.55 -23.83
C TYR A 330 8.99 26.96 -23.81
N TYR A 331 9.19 27.53 -22.62
CA TYR A 331 9.64 28.91 -22.50
C TYR A 331 10.41 29.17 -21.22
N ASP A 332 11.28 30.17 -21.31
CA ASP A 332 12.02 30.74 -20.17
C ASP A 332 11.52 32.18 -19.95
N THR A 333 11.15 32.50 -18.72
CA THR A 333 10.71 33.85 -18.30
C THR A 333 11.84 34.71 -17.73
N GLY A 334 13.09 34.28 -17.89
CA GLY A 334 14.27 34.98 -17.36
C GLY A 334 14.50 34.75 -15.87
N ASP A 335 13.74 33.84 -15.26
CA ASP A 335 13.88 33.41 -13.87
C ASP A 335 14.73 32.14 -13.74
N GLY A 336 15.42 31.73 -14.82
CA GLY A 336 16.32 30.58 -14.85
C GLY A 336 15.62 29.22 -14.79
N SER A 337 14.29 29.21 -14.91
CA SER A 337 13.48 28.00 -14.83
C SER A 337 13.04 27.51 -16.20
N PHE A 338 13.13 26.21 -16.43
CA PHE A 338 12.63 25.57 -17.65
C PHE A 338 11.16 25.17 -17.47
N LYS A 339 10.25 25.75 -18.28
CA LYS A 339 8.79 25.62 -18.08
C LYS A 339 8.09 24.98 -19.26
N PHE A 340 7.13 24.12 -18.93
CA PHE A 340 6.14 23.56 -19.84
C PHE A 340 4.77 24.13 -19.47
N SER A 341 4.14 24.84 -20.40
CA SER A 341 2.81 25.42 -20.20
C SER A 341 1.78 24.92 -21.21
N TYR A 342 0.52 25.00 -20.79
CA TYR A 342 -0.64 24.81 -21.63
C TYR A 342 -1.57 25.99 -21.43
N ASN A 343 -1.82 26.72 -22.52
CA ASN A 343 -2.61 27.96 -22.53
C ASN A 343 -2.15 28.93 -21.43
N GLU A 344 -0.89 29.37 -21.51
CA GLU A 344 -0.24 30.33 -20.59
C GLU A 344 0.01 29.83 -19.15
N GLY A 345 -0.71 28.81 -18.69
CA GLY A 345 -0.50 28.22 -17.37
C GLY A 345 0.61 27.18 -17.35
N VAL A 346 1.61 27.34 -16.47
CA VAL A 346 2.67 26.35 -16.22
C VAL A 346 2.04 25.06 -15.67
N ARG A 347 2.40 23.93 -16.27
CA ARG A 347 1.96 22.59 -15.83
C ARG A 347 3.08 21.82 -15.16
N PHE A 348 4.30 22.05 -15.61
CA PHE A 348 5.52 21.46 -15.08
C PHE A 348 6.66 22.45 -15.27
N GLN A 349 7.55 22.55 -14.28
CA GLN A 349 8.77 23.33 -14.41
C GLN A 349 9.92 22.70 -13.62
N VAL A 350 11.13 22.96 -14.10
CA VAL A 350 12.39 22.71 -13.38
C VAL A 350 12.99 24.06 -13.04
N SER A 351 13.20 24.31 -11.75
CA SER A 351 13.85 25.53 -11.27
C SER A 351 15.35 25.53 -11.54
N ALA A 352 16.01 26.69 -11.43
CA ALA A 352 17.45 26.84 -11.65
C ALA A 352 18.33 25.99 -10.71
N ASP A 353 17.80 25.67 -9.52
CA ASP A 353 18.41 24.80 -8.51
C ASP A 353 18.10 23.30 -8.72
N GLY A 354 17.36 22.96 -9.77
CA GLY A 354 16.97 21.59 -10.12
C GLY A 354 15.70 21.10 -9.44
N HIS A 355 15.01 21.93 -8.65
CA HIS A 355 13.74 21.53 -8.05
C HIS A 355 12.64 21.34 -9.10
N LEU A 356 11.84 20.29 -8.90
CA LEU A 356 10.71 19.97 -9.76
C LEU A 356 9.43 20.57 -9.18
N TRP A 357 8.67 21.24 -10.03
CA TRP A 357 7.34 21.74 -9.69
C TRP A 357 6.33 21.28 -10.74
N CYS A 358 5.12 20.97 -10.30
CA CYS A 358 4.00 20.76 -11.22
C CYS A 358 2.71 21.35 -10.65
N ALA A 359 1.76 21.66 -11.54
CA ALA A 359 0.54 22.36 -11.14
C ALA A 359 -0.32 21.58 -10.13
N ALA A 360 -0.24 20.24 -10.14
CA ALA A 360 -1.01 19.40 -9.23
C ALA A 360 -0.39 19.29 -7.83
N PHE A 361 0.94 19.34 -7.72
CA PHE A 361 1.64 19.05 -6.47
C PHE A 361 2.43 20.24 -5.89
N GLY A 362 2.53 21.35 -6.62
CA GLY A 362 3.43 22.44 -6.25
C GLY A 362 4.88 22.01 -6.38
N ASN A 363 5.75 22.53 -5.50
CA ASN A 363 7.15 22.12 -5.42
C ASN A 363 7.22 20.72 -4.80
N VAL A 364 7.75 19.76 -5.56
CA VAL A 364 7.84 18.36 -5.15
C VAL A 364 8.81 18.19 -3.98
N HIS A 365 9.88 18.98 -3.92
CA HIS A 365 10.85 18.94 -2.84
C HIS A 365 10.20 19.30 -1.50
N ASP A 366 9.48 20.42 -1.43
CA ASP A 366 8.77 20.85 -0.21
C ASP A 366 7.80 19.77 0.29
N ARG A 367 7.12 19.09 -0.63
CA ARG A 367 6.18 17.99 -0.29
C ARG A 367 6.91 16.78 0.30
N ILE A 368 8.09 16.45 -0.21
CA ILE A 368 8.93 15.36 0.31
C ILE A 368 9.43 15.73 1.70
N GLU A 369 10.01 16.93 1.87
CA GLU A 369 10.53 17.39 3.16
C GLU A 369 9.44 17.50 4.22
N GLN A 370 8.26 18.03 3.87
CA GLN A 370 7.12 18.09 4.80
C GLN A 370 6.66 16.70 5.24
N ARG A 371 6.62 15.73 4.34
CA ARG A 371 6.26 14.33 4.68
C ARG A 371 7.32 13.67 5.55
N ALA A 372 8.60 13.89 5.24
CA ALA A 372 9.71 13.39 6.05
C ALA A 372 9.67 13.98 7.46
N LEU A 373 9.45 15.29 7.59
CA LEU A 373 9.32 15.97 8.87
C LEU A 373 8.08 15.50 9.65
N ALA A 374 6.93 15.35 8.98
CA ALA A 374 5.71 14.84 9.62
C ALA A 374 5.91 13.41 10.15
N TRP A 375 6.60 12.57 9.39
CA TRP A 375 6.95 11.21 9.82
C TRP A 375 7.92 11.21 11.00
N ALA A 376 8.93 12.08 10.99
CA ALA A 376 9.85 12.23 12.12
C ALA A 376 9.12 12.72 13.38
N ASN A 377 8.24 13.72 13.24
CA ASN A 377 7.44 14.25 14.35
C ASN A 377 6.46 13.21 14.91
N ASP A 378 5.80 12.43 14.07
CA ASP A 378 4.93 11.33 14.52
C ASP A 378 5.69 10.33 15.39
N ARG A 379 6.92 9.97 14.99
CA ARG A 379 7.75 9.08 15.80
C ARG A 379 8.16 9.68 17.13
N VAL A 380 8.45 10.98 17.17
CA VAL A 380 8.78 11.68 18.42
C VAL A 380 7.56 11.78 19.34
N VAL A 381 6.38 12.11 18.79
CA VAL A 381 5.12 12.19 19.55
C VAL A 381 4.74 10.83 20.15
N ASN A 382 5.06 9.75 19.44
CA ASN A 382 4.82 8.39 19.90
C ASN A 382 5.95 7.81 20.78
N LEU A 383 7.02 8.56 21.08
CA LEU A 383 7.99 8.14 22.09
C LEU A 383 7.30 8.11 23.44
N ASN A 384 7.18 6.90 24.00
CA ASN A 384 6.58 6.70 25.30
C ASN A 384 7.49 5.81 26.15
N SER A 385 7.39 5.96 27.46
CA SER A 385 8.11 5.12 28.40
C SER A 385 7.23 4.70 29.55
N ARG A 386 7.50 3.52 30.10
CA ARG A 386 6.76 3.01 31.25
C ARG A 386 7.63 2.17 32.17
N TRP A 387 7.26 2.18 33.44
CA TRP A 387 7.79 1.24 34.43
C TRP A 387 7.06 -0.09 34.33
N VAL A 388 7.80 -1.19 34.24
CA VAL A 388 7.25 -2.55 34.25
C VAL A 388 7.99 -3.40 35.27
N SER A 389 7.30 -4.43 35.80
CA SER A 389 7.82 -5.42 36.75
C SER A 389 8.49 -4.84 38.01
N ARG A 390 7.94 -5.15 39.19
CA ARG A 390 8.57 -4.73 40.46
C ARG A 390 9.44 -5.87 40.98
N GLY A 391 10.71 -5.59 41.16
CA GLY A 391 11.61 -6.44 41.93
C GLY A 391 11.91 -5.82 43.29
N GLU A 392 12.27 -6.68 44.22
CA GLU A 392 12.64 -6.29 45.58
C GLU A 392 13.84 -7.08 46.08
N ARG A 393 14.59 -6.46 46.99
CA ARG A 393 15.70 -7.12 47.65
C ARG A 393 15.78 -6.68 49.11
N TRP A 394 15.79 -7.66 50.01
CA TRP A 394 15.86 -7.46 51.45
C TRP A 394 17.31 -7.30 51.91
N MET A 395 17.56 -6.46 52.91
CA MET A 395 18.94 -6.20 53.37
C MET A 395 19.61 -7.46 53.94
N TRP A 396 18.86 -8.39 54.55
CA TRP A 396 19.36 -9.70 54.96
C TRP A 396 19.94 -10.51 53.78
N GLN A 397 19.43 -10.33 52.56
CA GLN A 397 19.92 -11.00 51.34
C GLN A 397 21.13 -10.28 50.70
N ILE A 398 21.44 -9.05 51.11
CA ILE A 398 22.59 -8.26 50.64
C ILE A 398 23.79 -8.46 51.60
N GLY A 399 23.50 -8.73 52.88
CA GLY A 399 24.51 -8.91 53.92
C GLY A 399 24.92 -7.59 54.57
N THR A 400 25.33 -7.64 55.84
CA THR A 400 25.71 -6.46 56.63
C THR A 400 26.91 -5.74 56.00
N GLY A 401 26.72 -4.49 55.56
CA GLY A 401 27.76 -3.70 54.88
C GLY A 401 27.95 -4.04 53.39
N GLY A 402 27.11 -4.90 52.81
CA GLY A 402 27.16 -5.25 51.40
C GLY A 402 26.61 -4.15 50.48
N SER A 403 27.13 -4.10 49.24
CA SER A 403 26.59 -3.25 48.18
C SER A 403 25.57 -4.00 47.34
N TYR A 404 24.52 -3.31 46.90
CA TYR A 404 23.56 -3.85 45.94
C TYR A 404 23.40 -2.90 44.76
N GLU A 405 23.62 -3.45 43.58
CA GLU A 405 23.34 -2.80 42.31
C GLU A 405 22.01 -3.31 41.76
N ALA A 406 21.18 -2.40 41.25
CA ALA A 406 19.95 -2.81 40.57
C ALA A 406 20.31 -3.67 39.33
N PRO A 407 19.49 -4.67 38.97
CA PRO A 407 19.76 -5.47 37.78
C PRO A 407 19.83 -4.60 36.52
N ALA A 408 20.63 -5.01 35.54
CA ALA A 408 20.78 -4.27 34.28
C ALA A 408 19.40 -3.97 33.66
N GLY A 409 19.18 -2.71 33.29
CA GLY A 409 17.89 -2.27 32.73
C GLY A 409 16.80 -1.92 33.76
N ALA A 410 17.11 -2.04 35.06
CA ALA A 410 16.22 -1.59 36.12
C ALA A 410 16.77 -0.35 36.83
N ALA A 411 15.86 0.51 37.29
CA ALA A 411 16.18 1.62 38.16
C ALA A 411 15.71 1.32 39.58
N LEU A 412 16.46 1.80 40.57
CA LEU A 412 16.04 1.77 41.96
C LEU A 412 14.90 2.79 42.14
N THR A 413 13.73 2.31 42.55
CA THR A 413 12.51 3.13 42.61
C THR A 413 12.04 3.43 44.03
N GLY A 414 12.68 2.84 45.04
CA GLY A 414 12.33 3.12 46.42
C GLY A 414 13.19 2.39 47.43
N ILE A 415 13.20 2.92 48.65
CA ILE A 415 13.93 2.38 49.80
C ILE A 415 12.95 2.33 50.96
N LYS A 416 12.89 1.21 51.67
CA LYS A 416 12.19 1.08 52.95
C LYS A 416 13.24 1.16 54.05
N TYR A 417 13.03 2.00 55.05
CA TYR A 417 13.93 2.12 56.20
C TYR A 417 13.43 1.29 57.38
N ILE A 418 14.38 0.82 58.19
CA ILE A 418 14.09 0.17 59.47
C ILE A 418 13.66 1.24 60.46
N THR A 419 12.56 1.01 61.19
CA THR A 419 11.95 1.98 62.12
C THR A 419 12.54 1.96 63.54
N ASN A 420 13.73 1.38 63.74
CA ASN A 420 14.40 1.31 65.04
C ASN A 420 15.46 2.42 65.22
N THR A 421 15.93 2.59 66.47
CA THR A 421 16.85 3.66 66.89
C THR A 421 18.23 3.61 66.22
N GLN A 422 18.58 2.50 65.57
CA GLN A 422 19.88 2.28 64.95
C GLN A 422 19.98 2.83 63.51
N GLY A 423 18.84 3.04 62.83
CA GLY A 423 18.79 3.53 61.45
C GLY A 423 19.36 2.53 60.44
N GLY A 424 18.69 2.33 59.30
CA GLY A 424 19.16 1.41 58.27
C GLY A 424 18.16 1.18 57.15
N ILE A 425 18.60 0.61 56.04
CA ILE A 425 17.75 0.23 54.91
C ILE A 425 17.18 -1.16 55.19
N ASP A 426 15.87 -1.33 55.24
CA ASP A 426 15.25 -2.66 55.38
C ASP A 426 15.23 -3.39 54.02
N MET A 427 14.92 -2.63 52.97
CA MET A 427 14.62 -3.18 51.66
C MET A 427 14.76 -2.13 50.56
N VAL A 428 15.13 -2.58 49.37
CA VAL A 428 15.16 -1.76 48.16
C VAL A 428 14.20 -2.30 47.12
N TYR A 429 13.55 -1.40 46.41
CA TYR A 429 12.66 -1.71 45.28
C TYR A 429 13.30 -1.24 43.99
N PHE A 430 13.19 -2.05 42.95
CA PHE A 430 13.59 -1.67 41.61
C PHE A 430 12.50 -2.01 40.59
N ARG A 431 12.50 -1.29 39.48
CA ARG A 431 11.59 -1.54 38.36
C ARG A 431 12.34 -1.48 37.05
N TYR A 432 11.94 -2.32 36.11
CA TYR A 432 12.47 -2.28 34.76
C TYR A 432 11.81 -1.16 33.97
N PHE A 433 12.60 -0.57 33.08
CA PHE A 433 12.15 0.50 32.21
C PHE A 433 11.92 -0.05 30.80
N GLN A 434 10.76 0.28 30.22
CA GLN A 434 10.46 0.01 28.82
C GLN A 434 10.33 1.30 28.04
N LEU A 435 10.93 1.30 26.85
CA LEU A 435 10.78 2.31 25.84
C LEU A 435 9.83 1.78 24.76
N PHE A 436 8.98 2.64 24.22
CA PHE A 436 8.15 2.32 23.07
C PHE A 436 8.85 2.75 21.78
N ASP A 437 9.17 1.80 20.91
CA ASP A 437 9.57 2.05 19.53
C ASP A 437 8.33 1.85 18.64
N PRO A 438 7.88 2.85 17.86
CA PRO A 438 6.74 2.70 16.95
C PRO A 438 6.84 1.53 15.96
N VAL A 439 8.06 1.04 15.66
CA VAL A 439 8.31 -0.08 14.75
C VAL A 439 8.36 -1.42 15.48
N ARG A 440 8.95 -1.47 16.68
CA ARG A 440 9.23 -2.72 17.41
C ARG A 440 8.34 -2.95 18.63
N GLY A 441 7.48 -1.99 18.96
CA GLY A 441 6.66 -2.00 20.16
C GLY A 441 7.44 -1.70 21.44
N TRP A 442 6.95 -2.20 22.57
CA TRP A 442 7.61 -2.03 23.87
C TRP A 442 8.88 -2.87 23.95
N ILE A 443 10.02 -2.21 24.03
CA ILE A 443 11.32 -2.83 24.23
C ILE A 443 11.79 -2.55 25.66
N THR A 444 12.23 -3.60 26.36
CA THR A 444 12.88 -3.43 27.65
C THR A 444 14.32 -3.05 27.42
N ALA A 445 14.81 -2.03 28.14
CA ALA A 445 16.18 -1.58 28.06
C ALA A 445 17.11 -2.62 28.72
N HIS A 446 17.41 -3.73 28.03
CA HIS A 446 18.40 -4.71 28.48
C HIS A 446 19.65 -4.56 27.62
N TYR A 447 20.81 -4.34 28.26
CA TYR A 447 22.10 -4.07 27.61
C TYR A 447 22.10 -2.83 26.71
N ALA A 448 22.37 -1.67 27.32
CA ALA A 448 22.95 -0.52 26.63
C ALA A 448 24.45 -0.47 26.91
#